data_AF-A0A6P4F7C6-F1
#
_entry.id   AF-A0A6P4F7C6-F1
#
_cell.length_a   1.000
_cell.length_b   1.000
_cell.length_c   1.000
_cell.angle_alpha   90.00
_cell.angle_beta   90.00
_cell.angle_gamma   90.00
#
_symmetry.space_group_name_H-M   'P 1'
#
loop_
_entity.id
_entity.type
_entity.pdbx_description
1 polymer ?
#
loop_
_entity_poly.entity_id
_entity_poly.type
_entity_poly.pdbx_seq_one_letter_code
_entity_poly.pdbx_strand_id
1 'polypeptide(L)'
;MRSGTKLPLGLCWISVVCLMLGLASGEVVKCYECKESDTSCGPPLNSIGRVQECPNSTMCSKITRIHELNGKQWKTTRRGCARQVNKTQDYVVKEWVDVYVVMDLPEGCTKTDKAEYCNCRGSLCNSASFPSSNFRLPTLLIFLALVCGKILLPV
;
A
#
# COMPACT_ATOMS: atom_id res chain seq x y z
N MET A 1 -22.19 -26.21 38.02
CA MET A 1 -22.02 -24.83 38.50
C MET A 1 -21.06 -24.12 37.57
N ARG A 2 -21.53 -23.05 36.90
CA ARG A 2 -20.83 -22.35 35.81
C ARG A 2 -20.05 -21.19 36.44
N SER A 3 -18.73 -21.30 36.51
CA SER A 3 -17.87 -20.22 37.02
C SER A 3 -17.59 -19.23 35.90
N GLY A 4 -18.26 -18.07 35.94
CA GLY A 4 -18.05 -16.97 35.02
C GLY A 4 -17.00 -16.02 35.58
N THR A 5 -15.79 -16.05 35.04
CA THR A 5 -14.75 -15.06 35.31
C THR A 5 -15.11 -13.76 34.58
N LYS A 6 -15.56 -12.76 35.34
CA LYS A 6 -15.72 -11.38 34.84
C LYS A 6 -14.33 -10.78 34.61
N LEU A 7 -13.92 -10.62 33.35
CA LEU A 7 -12.76 -9.79 33.02
C LEU A 7 -13.11 -8.31 33.30
N PRO A 8 -12.25 -7.56 34.01
CA PRO A 8 -12.52 -6.17 34.33
C PRO A 8 -12.42 -5.28 33.07
N LEU A 9 -13.50 -4.54 32.79
CA LEU A 9 -13.65 -3.60 31.67
C LEU A 9 -12.49 -2.59 31.54
N GLY A 10 -11.77 -2.28 32.62
CA GLY A 10 -10.70 -1.28 32.65
C GLY A 10 -9.43 -1.68 31.88
N LEU A 11 -9.12 -2.97 31.77
CA LEU A 11 -7.96 -3.43 30.97
C LEU A 11 -8.19 -3.33 29.46
N CYS A 12 -9.44 -3.26 29.02
CA CYS A 12 -9.81 -3.17 27.62
C CYS A 12 -9.61 -1.75 27.05
N TRP A 13 -9.75 -0.72 27.89
CA TRP A 13 -9.54 0.67 27.45
C TRP A 13 -8.07 1.01 27.26
N ILE A 14 -7.20 0.48 28.13
CA ILE A 14 -5.75 0.69 28.05
C ILE A 14 -5.17 -0.02 26.81
N SER A 15 -5.66 -1.22 26.49
CA SER A 15 -5.21 -1.93 25.28
C SER A 15 -5.66 -1.25 23.99
N VAL A 16 -6.86 -0.67 23.96
CA VAL A 16 -7.37 0.10 22.80
C VAL A 16 -6.59 1.39 22.60
N VAL A 17 -6.24 2.11 23.68
CA VAL A 17 -5.44 3.35 23.58
C VAL A 17 -4.01 3.06 23.11
N CYS A 18 -3.38 1.99 23.58
CA CYS A 18 -2.04 1.58 23.11
C CYS A 18 -2.04 1.10 21.65
N LEU A 19 -3.14 0.54 21.14
CA LEU A 19 -3.27 0.16 19.71
C LEU A 19 -3.40 1.38 18.78
N MET A 20 -3.89 2.52 19.29
CA MET A 20 -4.00 3.77 18.52
C MET A 20 -2.72 4.62 18.57
N LEU A 21 -1.87 4.44 19.59
CA LEU A 21 -0.52 5.00 19.69
C LEU A 21 0.47 4.12 18.91
N GLY A 22 0.24 3.98 17.60
CA GLY A 22 1.23 3.38 16.71
C GLY A 22 2.52 4.18 16.80
N LEU A 23 3.59 3.55 17.32
CA LEU A 23 4.94 4.11 17.21
C LEU A 23 5.19 4.41 15.74
N ALA A 24 5.36 5.69 15.41
CA ALA A 24 5.96 6.10 14.16
C ALA A 24 7.44 5.70 14.21
N SER A 25 7.72 4.40 14.00
CA SER A 25 9.06 3.92 13.73
C SER A 25 9.52 4.61 12.44
N GLY A 26 10.60 5.37 12.51
CA GLY A 26 11.26 6.00 11.36
C GLY A 26 11.95 4.98 10.47
N GLU A 27 11.30 3.85 10.20
CA GLU A 27 11.81 2.78 9.35
C GLU A 27 11.68 3.17 7.88
N VAL A 28 12.76 2.94 7.13
CA VAL A 28 12.77 3.11 5.67
C VAL A 28 11.72 2.19 5.05
N VAL A 29 10.81 2.76 4.26
CA VAL A 29 9.74 2.00 3.61
C VAL A 29 10.35 0.97 2.66
N LYS A 30 9.85 -0.27 2.73
CA LYS A 30 10.25 -1.35 1.83
C LYS A 30 9.13 -1.64 0.85
N CYS A 31 9.42 -1.83 -0.44
CA CYS A 31 8.43 -2.11 -1.47
C CYS A 31 8.80 -3.35 -2.27
N TYR A 32 7.82 -4.00 -2.88
CA TYR A 32 8.11 -4.98 -3.92
C TYR A 32 8.57 -4.27 -5.20
N GLU A 33 9.64 -4.77 -5.81
CA GLU A 33 10.23 -4.29 -7.04
C GLU A 33 10.24 -5.41 -8.09
N CYS A 34 9.74 -5.06 -9.27
CA CYS A 34 9.85 -5.89 -10.46
C CYS A 34 9.74 -5.01 -11.72
N LYS A 35 10.35 -5.44 -12.82
CA LYS A 35 10.29 -4.74 -14.10
C LYS A 35 9.24 -5.36 -15.01
N GLU A 36 8.86 -4.59 -16.03
CA GLU A 36 7.90 -5.03 -17.05
C GLU A 36 8.44 -6.19 -17.92
N SER A 37 9.78 -6.27 -18.06
CA SER A 37 10.48 -7.37 -18.73
C SER A 37 10.45 -8.68 -17.95
N ASP A 38 10.15 -8.61 -16.65
CA ASP A 38 10.11 -9.79 -15.81
C ASP A 38 8.78 -10.47 -16.08
N THR A 39 8.80 -11.54 -16.89
CA THR A 39 7.63 -12.40 -17.15
C THR A 39 7.01 -12.94 -15.87
N SER A 40 7.81 -12.93 -14.79
CA SER A 40 7.39 -13.30 -13.46
C SER A 40 6.70 -12.20 -12.68
N CYS A 41 6.49 -10.97 -13.18
CA CYS A 41 5.81 -9.95 -12.39
C CYS A 41 4.31 -9.82 -12.69
N GLY A 42 3.49 -10.29 -11.74
CA GLY A 42 2.04 -10.06 -11.76
C GLY A 42 1.22 -11.24 -11.23
N PRO A 43 0.14 -11.00 -10.48
CA PRO A 43 -0.69 -12.08 -9.95
C PRO A 43 -1.51 -12.80 -11.04
N PRO A 44 -1.97 -14.05 -10.81
CA PRO A 44 -1.90 -14.79 -9.53
C PRO A 44 -0.76 -15.83 -9.42
N LEU A 45 -0.16 -16.25 -10.53
CA LEU A 45 0.85 -17.34 -10.54
C LEU A 45 2.30 -16.83 -10.64
N ASN A 46 2.50 -15.56 -10.95
CA ASN A 46 3.84 -15.01 -11.08
C ASN A 46 4.29 -14.32 -9.78
N SER A 47 5.62 -14.23 -9.61
CA SER A 47 6.27 -13.52 -8.52
C SER A 47 5.72 -12.11 -8.30
N ILE A 48 5.62 -11.72 -7.03
CA ILE A 48 5.27 -10.36 -6.63
C ILE A 48 6.47 -9.41 -6.81
N GLY A 49 7.67 -9.94 -7.05
CA GLY A 49 8.92 -9.20 -7.16
C GLY A 49 9.81 -9.38 -5.92
N ARG A 50 10.99 -8.77 -5.95
CA ARG A 50 11.92 -8.75 -4.80
C ARG A 50 11.58 -7.60 -3.86
N VAL A 51 11.95 -7.69 -2.59
CA VAL A 51 11.82 -6.57 -1.66
C VAL A 51 13.00 -5.60 -1.85
N GLN A 52 12.71 -4.30 -1.89
CA GLN A 52 13.70 -3.22 -1.98
C GLN A 52 13.36 -2.10 -1.01
N GLU A 53 14.38 -1.44 -0.44
CA GLU A 53 14.22 -0.26 0.41
C GLU A 53 14.08 1.02 -0.42
N CYS A 54 13.25 1.95 0.05
CA CYS A 54 12.89 3.18 -0.63
C CYS A 54 13.33 4.41 0.19
N PRO A 55 14.63 4.80 0.16
CA PRO A 55 15.14 5.88 1.00
C PRO A 55 14.55 7.25 0.64
N ASN A 56 14.13 7.43 -0.63
CA ASN A 56 13.59 8.69 -1.15
C ASN A 56 12.08 8.64 -1.40
N SER A 57 11.36 7.70 -0.76
CA SER A 57 9.91 7.58 -0.90
C SER A 57 9.27 7.00 0.35
N THR A 58 8.14 7.56 0.74
CA THR A 58 7.28 7.05 1.82
C THR A 58 6.17 6.12 1.29
N MET A 59 6.16 5.89 -0.03
CA MET A 59 5.10 5.17 -0.73
C MET A 59 5.65 4.12 -1.69
N CYS A 60 4.88 3.05 -1.88
CA CYS A 60 5.10 2.08 -2.95
C CYS A 60 4.17 2.36 -4.13
N SER A 61 4.60 1.94 -5.32
CA SER A 61 3.89 2.07 -6.58
C SER A 61 3.66 0.71 -7.23
N LYS A 62 2.54 0.57 -7.93
CA LYS A 62 2.21 -0.52 -8.84
C LYS A 62 1.60 0.06 -10.11
N ILE A 63 2.13 -0.35 -11.26
CA ILE A 63 1.62 0.05 -12.57
C ILE A 63 1.25 -1.21 -13.34
N THR A 64 0.01 -1.29 -13.79
CA THR A 64 -0.45 -2.38 -14.66
C THR A 64 -0.80 -1.81 -16.01
N ARG A 65 -0.20 -2.32 -17.08
CA ARG A 65 -0.46 -1.90 -18.46
C ARG A 65 -1.18 -3.00 -19.22
N ILE A 66 -2.07 -2.61 -20.10
CA ILE A 66 -2.79 -3.46 -21.03
C ILE A 66 -2.19 -3.23 -22.41
N HIS A 67 -1.66 -4.29 -22.99
CA HIS A 67 -1.12 -4.31 -24.33
C HIS A 67 -2.08 -5.06 -25.25
N GLU A 68 -2.15 -4.62 -26.50
CA GLU A 68 -2.99 -5.25 -27.51
C GLU A 68 -2.24 -5.30 -28.84
N LEU A 69 -2.13 -6.50 -29.42
CA LEU A 69 -1.55 -6.74 -30.73
C LEU A 69 -2.34 -7.85 -31.41
N ASN A 70 -2.80 -7.62 -32.64
CA ASN A 70 -3.57 -8.57 -33.43
C ASN A 70 -4.82 -9.11 -32.68
N GLY A 71 -5.53 -8.24 -31.95
CA GLY A 71 -6.72 -8.61 -31.17
C GLY A 71 -6.43 -9.44 -29.91
N LYS A 72 -5.16 -9.79 -29.64
CA LYS A 72 -4.76 -10.46 -28.41
C LYS A 72 -4.36 -9.41 -27.38
N GLN A 73 -5.03 -9.42 -26.24
CA GLN A 73 -4.68 -8.58 -25.11
C GLN A 73 -3.83 -9.33 -24.08
N TRP A 74 -2.84 -8.66 -23.52
CA TRP A 74 -2.09 -9.15 -22.36
C TRP A 74 -1.80 -8.00 -21.40
N LYS A 75 -1.54 -8.35 -20.13
CA LYS A 75 -1.23 -7.38 -19.09
C LYS A 75 0.20 -7.53 -18.64
N THR A 76 0.87 -6.41 -18.41
CA THR A 76 2.16 -6.37 -17.76
C THR A 76 2.04 -5.61 -16.45
N THR A 77 2.84 -5.98 -15.45
CA THR A 77 2.86 -5.30 -14.16
C THR A 77 4.28 -4.88 -13.81
N ARG A 78 4.41 -3.66 -13.30
CA ARG A 78 5.62 -3.11 -12.71
C ARG A 78 5.34 -2.69 -11.28
N ARG A 79 6.28 -2.96 -10.38
CA ARG A 79 6.21 -2.57 -8.97
C ARG A 79 7.51 -1.90 -8.55
N GLY A 80 7.46 -1.02 -7.56
CA GLY A 80 8.64 -0.41 -6.96
C GLY A 80 8.29 0.72 -5.99
N CYS A 81 9.29 1.54 -5.65
CA CYS A 81 9.07 2.78 -4.90
C CYS A 81 8.27 3.79 -5.73
N ALA A 82 7.38 4.55 -5.10
CA ALA A 82 6.73 5.67 -5.74
C ALA A 82 7.72 6.82 -6.01
N ARG A 83 7.54 7.56 -7.10
CA ARG A 83 8.44 8.66 -7.49
C ARG A 83 8.00 9.96 -6.83
N GLN A 84 8.26 10.10 -5.53
CA GLN A 84 7.93 11.31 -4.78
C GLN A 84 8.98 12.40 -4.92
N VAL A 85 10.22 12.07 -5.29
CA VAL A 85 11.30 13.05 -5.43
C VAL A 85 11.70 13.17 -6.90
N ASN A 86 11.62 14.38 -7.44
CA ASN A 86 12.19 14.73 -8.73
C ASN A 86 13.46 15.53 -8.54
N LYS A 87 14.51 15.16 -9.28
CA LYS A 87 15.77 15.89 -9.34
C LYS A 87 15.72 16.82 -10.56
N THR A 88 15.82 18.12 -10.33
CA THR A 88 15.96 19.17 -11.35
C THR A 88 17.31 19.86 -11.20
N GLN A 89 17.66 20.73 -12.14
CA GLN A 89 18.89 21.51 -12.07
C GLN A 89 18.56 22.98 -12.26
N ASP A 90 19.04 23.81 -11.35
CA ASP A 90 18.90 25.26 -11.42
C ASP A 90 20.27 25.87 -11.75
N TYR A 91 20.28 26.88 -12.61
CA TYR A 91 21.50 27.61 -12.97
C TYR A 91 21.66 28.83 -12.06
N VAL A 92 22.57 28.75 -11.10
CA VAL A 92 22.77 29.77 -10.05
C VAL A 92 24.24 30.17 -10.04
N VAL A 93 24.51 31.48 -10.16
CA VAL A 93 25.88 32.05 -10.13
C VAL A 93 26.86 31.32 -11.06
N LYS A 94 26.43 31.10 -12.31
CA LYS A 94 27.20 30.43 -13.36
C LYS A 94 27.46 28.93 -13.17
N GLU A 95 26.83 28.30 -12.18
CA GLU A 95 26.95 26.86 -11.90
C GLU A 95 25.58 26.17 -11.96
N TRP A 96 25.56 24.90 -12.36
CA TRP A 96 24.37 24.05 -12.30
C TRP A 96 24.30 23.38 -10.93
N VAL A 97 23.21 23.62 -10.19
CA VAL A 97 22.98 23.05 -8.86
C VAL A 97 21.80 22.10 -8.91
N ASP A 98 21.96 20.91 -8.35
CA ASP A 98 20.89 19.93 -8.25
C ASP A 98 19.85 20.36 -7.21
N VAL A 99 18.57 20.40 -7.61
CA VAL A 99 17.43 20.73 -6.76
C VAL A 99 16.49 19.53 -6.66
N TYR A 100 15.99 19.24 -5.47
CA TYR A 100 15.10 18.12 -5.21
C TYR A 100 13.71 18.62 -4.86
N VAL A 101 12.73 18.31 -5.71
CA VAL A 101 11.32 18.67 -5.50
C VAL A 101 10.56 17.45 -5.01
N VAL A 102 9.97 17.55 -3.82
CA VAL A 102 9.12 16.51 -3.23
C VAL A 102 7.67 16.74 -3.66
N MET A 103 7.05 15.71 -4.19
CA MET A 103 5.65 15.67 -4.61
C MET A 103 4.86 14.76 -3.67
N ASP A 104 3.69 15.25 -3.23
CA ASP A 104 2.73 14.38 -2.57
C ASP A 104 1.95 13.59 -3.62
N LEU A 105 1.97 12.27 -3.49
CA LEU A 105 1.28 11.38 -4.42
C LEU A 105 -0.01 10.88 -3.76
N PRO A 106 -1.16 10.96 -4.46
CA PRO A 106 -2.40 10.46 -3.92
C PRO A 106 -2.33 8.95 -3.74
N GLU A 107 -2.82 8.46 -2.60
CA GLU A 107 -3.00 7.04 -2.33
C GLU A 107 -4.22 6.51 -3.07
N GLY A 108 -4.13 5.27 -3.56
CA GLY A 108 -5.16 4.63 -4.39
C GLY A 108 -4.73 4.47 -5.84
N CYS A 109 -5.68 4.04 -6.68
CA CYS A 109 -5.44 3.74 -8.09
C CYS A 109 -6.15 4.73 -9.01
N THR A 110 -5.45 5.18 -10.05
CA THR A 110 -6.00 5.96 -11.16
C THR A 110 -5.84 5.18 -12.45
N LYS A 111 -6.92 5.08 -13.24
CA LYS A 111 -6.90 4.45 -14.56
C LYS A 111 -6.78 5.52 -15.64
N THR A 112 -5.90 5.30 -16.59
CA THR A 112 -5.70 6.16 -17.76
C THR A 112 -5.53 5.26 -18.97
N ASP A 113 -6.51 5.27 -19.87
CA ASP A 113 -6.57 4.48 -21.09
C ASP A 113 -6.24 2.99 -20.88
N LYS A 114 -4.99 2.62 -21.17
CA LYS A 114 -4.44 1.25 -21.12
C LYS A 114 -3.53 1.02 -19.92
N ALA A 115 -3.57 1.88 -18.91
CA ALA A 115 -2.74 1.76 -17.72
C ALA A 115 -3.52 2.06 -16.43
N GLU A 116 -3.20 1.34 -15.37
CA GLU A 116 -3.63 1.61 -14.00
C GLU A 116 -2.41 1.92 -13.15
N TYR A 117 -2.44 3.06 -12.46
CA TYR A 117 -1.37 3.57 -11.61
C TYR A 117 -1.86 3.58 -10.17
N CYS A 118 -1.21 2.83 -9.29
CA CYS A 118 -1.58 2.74 -7.89
C CYS A 118 -0.42 3.15 -6.98
N ASN A 119 -0.69 4.00 -5.99
CA ASN A 119 0.23 4.29 -4.90
C ASN A 119 -0.38 3.87 -3.56
N CYS A 120 0.47 3.48 -2.61
CA CYS A 120 0.05 3.10 -1.26
C CYS A 120 1.12 3.48 -0.24
N ARG A 121 0.70 3.75 1.00
CA ARG A 121 1.60 4.04 2.12
C ARG A 121 1.92 2.78 2.92
N GLY A 122 3.15 2.73 3.44
CA GLY A 122 3.63 1.66 4.30
C GLY A 122 4.40 0.57 3.56
N SER A 123 5.17 -0.21 4.32
CA SER A 123 6.03 -1.26 3.77
C SER A 123 5.21 -2.38 3.13
N LEU A 124 5.62 -2.80 1.94
CA LEU A 124 5.12 -3.95 1.17
C LEU A 124 3.63 -3.84 0.78
N CYS A 125 3.05 -2.64 0.88
CA CYS A 125 1.64 -2.40 0.57
C CYS A 125 1.31 -2.68 -0.90
N ASN A 126 2.30 -2.56 -1.80
CA ASN A 126 2.15 -2.86 -3.22
C ASN A 126 2.22 -4.36 -3.52
N SER A 127 1.68 -5.24 -2.69
CA SER A 127 1.56 -6.69 -2.93
C SER A 127 0.28 -7.03 -3.70
N ALA A 128 -0.85 -6.48 -3.29
CA ALA A 128 -2.16 -6.76 -3.87
C ALA A 128 -2.47 -5.92 -5.11
N SER A 129 -3.58 -6.23 -5.78
CA SER A 129 -4.31 -5.26 -6.61
C SER A 129 -5.22 -4.50 -5.67
N PHE A 130 -5.08 -3.18 -5.56
CA PHE A 130 -5.98 -2.41 -4.71
C PHE A 130 -7.36 -2.44 -5.35
N PRO A 131 -8.40 -3.03 -4.72
CA PRO A 131 -9.75 -2.67 -5.10
C PRO A 131 -9.91 -1.17 -4.83
N SER A 132 -10.49 -0.45 -5.79
CA SER A 132 -10.84 0.96 -5.64
C SER A 132 -11.56 1.17 -4.31
N SER A 133 -10.99 2.06 -3.47
CA SER A 133 -11.51 2.64 -2.21
C SER A 133 -12.71 1.91 -1.59
N ASN A 134 -12.49 1.22 -0.45
CA ASN A 134 -13.43 1.07 0.69
C ASN A 134 -13.06 -0.06 1.67
N PHE A 135 -11.88 -0.68 1.57
CA PHE A 135 -11.54 -1.82 2.43
C PHE A 135 -11.36 -1.49 3.93
N ARG A 136 -11.19 -0.21 4.31
CA ARG A 136 -11.08 0.16 5.73
C ARG A 136 -12.41 0.01 6.49
N LEU A 137 -13.56 0.19 5.83
CA LEU A 137 -14.86 0.08 6.47
C LEU A 137 -15.21 -1.35 6.92
N PRO A 138 -15.13 -2.39 6.06
CA PRO A 138 -15.51 -3.74 6.45
C PRO A 138 -14.57 -4.34 7.51
N THR A 139 -13.27 -4.04 7.50
CA THR A 139 -12.35 -4.52 8.54
C THR A 139 -12.69 -3.90 9.90
N LEU A 140 -12.98 -2.60 9.94
CA LEU A 140 -13.37 -1.89 11.17
C LEU A 140 -14.73 -2.38 11.70
N LEU A 141 -15.68 -2.69 10.80
CA LEU A 141 -16.97 -3.29 11.15
C LEU A 141 -16.85 -4.73 11.67
N ILE A 142 -15.96 -5.56 11.10
CA ILE A 142 -15.70 -6.93 11.57
C ILE A 142 -15.04 -6.90 12.95
N PHE A 143 -14.06 -6.03 13.16
CA PHE A 143 -13.45 -5.84 14.48
C PHE A 143 -14.45 -5.31 15.51
N LEU A 144 -15.30 -4.35 15.15
CA LEU A 144 -16.40 -3.88 16.00
C LEU A 144 -17.38 -5.01 16.33
N ALA A 145 -17.76 -5.86 15.37
CA ALA A 145 -18.66 -6.98 15.59
C ALA A 145 -18.06 -8.05 16.52
N LEU A 146 -16.76 -8.32 16.39
CA LEU A 146 -16.03 -9.25 17.25
C LEU A 146 -15.83 -8.70 18.67
N VAL A 147 -15.53 -7.40 18.82
CA VAL A 147 -15.36 -6.73 20.12
C VAL A 147 -16.71 -6.50 20.82
N CYS A 148 -17.77 -6.20 20.07
CA CYS A 148 -19.13 -6.01 20.63
C CYS A 148 -19.90 -7.33 20.83
N GLY A 149 -19.30 -8.49 20.53
CA GLY A 149 -19.80 -9.80 20.97
C GLY A 149 -21.24 -10.14 20.56
N LYS A 150 -21.73 -9.62 19.42
CA LYS A 150 -23.05 -9.97 18.89
C LYS A 150 -22.96 -10.47 17.46
N ILE A 151 -22.36 -11.65 17.32
CA ILE A 151 -22.72 -12.54 16.22
C ILE A 151 -24.01 -13.24 16.65
N LEU A 152 -25.16 -12.61 16.40
CA LEU A 152 -26.43 -13.33 16.34
C LEU A 152 -26.47 -13.98 14.95
N LEU A 153 -25.94 -15.20 14.85
CA LEU A 153 -26.25 -16.06 13.72
C LEU A 153 -27.75 -16.40 13.81
N PRO A 154 -28.57 -16.10 12.78
CA PRO A 154 -29.88 -16.69 12.69
C PRO A 154 -29.69 -18.18 12.38
N VAL A 155 -30.21 -19.04 13.27
CA VAL A 155 -30.47 -20.46 12.99
C VAL A 155 -31.78 -20.55 12.22
#